data_AF-J3KKA4-F1
#
_entry.id   AF-J3KKA4-F1
#
_cell.length_a   1.000
_cell.length_b   1.000
_cell.length_c   1.000
_cell.angle_alpha   90.00
_cell.angle_beta   90.00
_cell.angle_gamma   90.00
#
_symmetry.space_group_name_H-M   'P 1'
#
loop_
_entity.id
_entity.type
_entity.pdbx_description
1 polymer ?
#
loop_
_entity_poly.entity_id
_entity_poly.type
_entity_poly.pdbx_seq_one_letter_code
_entity_poly.pdbx_strand_id
1 'polypeptide(L)' 'MSASLAPECNELKERYDSCFLKWYSEKFLRGNSSNNDCEKVFEEYKKCLSVWLT' A
#
# COMPACT_ATOMS: atom_id res chain seq x y z
N MET A 1 -11.05 5.57 2.13
CA MET A 1 -10.27 4.33 2.31
C MET A 1 -10.81 3.60 3.51
N SER A 2 -10.74 2.28 3.54
CA SER A 2 -11.16 1.51 4.71
C SER A 2 -10.10 1.62 5.82
N ALA A 3 -10.49 1.44 7.08
CA ALA A 3 -9.54 1.32 8.17
C ALA A 3 -8.62 0.09 7.98
N SER A 4 -7.44 0.15 8.58
CA SER A 4 -6.52 -0.99 8.72
C SER A 4 -7.01 -1.92 9.84
N LEU A 5 -6.52 -3.16 9.81
CA LEU A 5 -6.74 -4.15 10.88
C LEU A 5 -6.07 -3.72 12.20
N ALA A 6 -4.95 -3.01 12.08
CA ALA A 6 -4.19 -2.43 13.18
C ALA A 6 -4.37 -0.90 13.12
N PRO A 7 -5.12 -0.27 14.06
CA PRO A 7 -5.42 1.16 14.01
C PRO A 7 -4.17 2.06 13.92
N GLU A 8 -3.06 1.65 14.53
CA GLU A 8 -1.75 2.30 14.48
C GLU A 8 -1.14 2.31 13.07
N CYS A 9 -1.58 1.42 12.18
CA CYS A 9 -1.13 1.33 10.79
C CYS A 9 -2.02 2.10 9.80
N ASN A 10 -3.05 2.81 10.26
CA ASN A 10 -4.00 3.53 9.38
C ASN A 10 -3.31 4.53 8.46
N GLU A 11 -2.37 5.32 8.97
CA GLU A 11 -1.68 6.33 8.15
C GLU A 11 -0.81 5.67 7.06
N LEU A 12 -0.11 4.59 7.39
CA LEU A 12 0.68 3.81 6.43
C LEU A 12 -0.22 3.15 5.38
N LYS A 13 -1.38 2.64 5.79
CA LYS A 13 -2.39 2.10 4.88
C LYS A 13 -2.89 3.16 3.91
N GLU A 14 -3.25 4.35 4.38
CA GLU A 14 -3.75 5.42 3.50
C GLU A 14 -2.71 5.84 2.45
N ARG A 15 -1.43 5.94 2.85
CA ARG A 15 -0.33 6.21 1.92
C ARG A 15 -0.17 5.10 0.88
N TYR A 16 -0.21 3.84 1.31
CA TYR A 16 -0.10 2.69 0.41
C TYR A 16 -1.28 2.64 -0.57
N ASP A 17 -2.52 2.72 -0.08
CA ASP A 17 -3.74 2.67 -0.89
C ASP A 17 -3.74 3.82 -1.91
N SER A 18 -3.34 5.03 -1.51
CA SER A 18 -3.22 6.20 -2.41
C SER A 18 -2.23 5.95 -3.53
N CYS A 19 -1.04 5.43 -3.19
CA CYS A 19 -0.03 5.08 -4.18
C CYS A 19 -0.53 3.99 -5.13
N PHE A 20 -1.09 2.92 -4.57
CA PHE A 20 -1.54 1.76 -5.34
C PHE A 20 -2.66 2.14 -6.32
N LEU A 21 -3.65 2.93 -5.90
CA LEU A 21 -4.75 3.35 -6.79
C LEU A 21 -4.24 4.20 -7.97
N LYS A 22 -3.26 5.07 -7.72
CA LYS A 22 -2.62 5.85 -8.79
C LYS A 22 -1.87 4.94 -9.76
N TRP A 23 -1.00 4.08 -9.25
CA TRP A 23 -0.26 3.12 -10.07
C TRP A 23 -1.20 2.20 -10.86
N TYR A 24 -2.24 1.69 -10.22
CA TYR A 24 -3.23 0.81 -10.82
C TYR A 24 -3.92 1.49 -12.01
N SER A 25 -4.36 2.74 -11.83
CA SER A 25 -5.10 3.50 -12.84
C SER A 25 -4.20 4.00 -13.99
N GLU A 26 -3.00 4.46 -13.68
CA GLU A 26 -2.10 5.13 -14.65
C GLU A 26 -1.14 4.17 -15.35
N LYS A 27 -0.82 3.04 -14.73
CA LYS A 27 0.22 2.10 -15.20
C LYS A 27 -0.41 0.74 -15.51
N PHE A 28 -0.94 0.06 -14.49
CA PHE A 28 -1.39 -1.32 -14.62
C PHE A 28 -2.51 -1.48 -15.67
N LEU A 29 -3.58 -0.69 -15.57
CA LEU A 29 -4.69 -0.74 -16.54
C LEU A 29 -4.28 -0.31 -17.95
N ARG A 30 -3.13 0.35 -18.12
CA ARG A 30 -2.58 0.75 -19.43
C ARG A 30 -1.54 -0.23 -19.96
N GLY A 31 -1.39 -1.40 -19.33
CA GLY A 31 -0.46 -2.44 -19.74
C GLY A 31 0.99 -2.21 -19.32
N ASN A 32 1.25 -1.25 -18.42
CA ASN A 32 2.59 -1.02 -17.86
C ASN A 32 2.61 -1.49 -16.40
N SER A 33 3.07 -2.72 -16.16
CA SER A 33 3.08 -3.35 -14.82
C SER A 33 4.48 -3.63 -14.27
N SER A 34 5.54 -3.25 -14.99
CA SER A 34 6.92 -3.63 -14.65
C SER A 34 7.49 -2.86 -13.45
N ASN A 35 6.87 -1.73 -13.09
CA ASN A 35 7.36 -0.85 -12.05
C ASN A 35 6.63 -1.06 -10.73
N ASN A 36 7.38 -1.19 -9.65
CA ASN A 36 6.85 -1.36 -8.29
C ASN A 36 6.91 -0.03 -7.52
N ASP A 37 6.21 0.99 -8.04
CA ASP A 37 6.28 2.37 -7.56
C ASP A 37 5.93 2.51 -6.06
N CYS A 38 5.13 1.58 -5.53
CA CYS A 38 4.63 1.61 -4.16
C CYS A 38 5.36 0.65 -3.20
N GLU A 39 6.41 -0.04 -3.65
CA GLU A 39 7.07 -1.11 -2.88
C GLU A 39 7.63 -0.62 -1.55
N LYS A 40 8.25 0.56 -1.51
CA LYS A 40 8.77 1.13 -0.25
C LYS A 40 7.66 1.38 0.78
N VAL A 41 6.55 1.99 0.34
CA VAL A 41 5.41 2.31 1.21
C VAL A 41 4.71 1.02 1.66
N PHE A 42 4.64 0.03 0.76
CA PHE A 42 4.11 -1.28 1.09
C PHE A 42 4.93 -1.98 2.18
N GLU A 43 6.26 -1.96 2.07
CA GLU A 43 7.14 -2.58 3.07
C GLU A 43 7.04 -1.90 4.44
N GLU A 44 6.85 -0.58 4.51
CA GLU A 44 6.55 0.12 5.76
C GLU A 44 5.21 -0.33 6.37
N TYR A 45 4.15 -0.37 5.55
CA TYR A 45 2.83 -0.82 5.98
C TYR A 45 2.85 -2.29 6.46
N LYS A 46 3.51 -3.16 5.70
CA LYS A 46 3.68 -4.59 6.00
C LYS A 46 4.44 -4.82 7.31
N LYS A 47 5.51 -4.04 7.56
CA LYS A 47 6.22 -4.09 8.84
C LYS A 47 5.32 -3.70 10.01
N CYS A 48 4.50 -2.67 9.84
CA CYS A 48 3.53 -2.27 10.86
C CYS A 48 2.54 -3.42 11.16
N LEU A 49 1.97 -4.04 10.13
CA LEU A 49 1.07 -5.18 10.29
C LEU A 49 1.73 -6.42 10.88
N SER A 50 3.01 -6.64 10.60
CA SER A 50 3.73 -7.84 11.06
C SER A 50 3.80 -7.95 12.58
N VAL A 51 3.74 -6.82 13.30
CA VAL A 51 3.67 -6.79 14.77
C VAL A 51 2.34 -7.36 15.27
N TRP A 52 1.25 -7.14 14.54
CA TRP A 52 -0.10 -7.54 14.93
C TRP A 52 -0.43 -9.00 14.61
N LEU A 53 0.29 -9.60 13.66
CA LEU A 53 0.05 -10.98 13.17
C LEU A 53 0.88 -12.05 13.90
N THR A 54 1.58 -11.69 14.97
CA THR A 54 2.34 -12.58 15.88
C THR A 54 1.63 -12.70 17.21
#